data_AF-A0A1C6B040-F1
#
_entry.id   AF-A0A1C6B040-F1
#
_cell.length_a   1.000
_cell.length_b   1.000
_cell.length_c   1.000
_cell.angle_alpha   90.00
_cell.angle_beta   90.00
_cell.angle_gamma   90.00
#
_symmetry.space_group_name_H-M   'P 1'
#
loop_
_entity.id
_entity.type
_entity.pdbx_description
1 polymer ?
#
loop_
_entity_poly.entity_id
_entity_poly.type
_entity_poly.pdbx_seq_one_letter_code
_entity_poly.pdbx_strand_id
1 'polypeptide(L)'
;MKIFRFSFYILIIGVILVFAIGCDKKDVKAVSNNNKINIDKNKEEFTPVFKKEDIPKSVYEKMLGKSIPNKDLVDISKLSYLTITYYGFDDKPHIGEMIVNKSVDSEVLDIFKELFEKKYPIEKMRLIDEYNADDNLAMKDNNTSAFNYRVIEGSNVLSNHAKGLAIDINTLINPMVKNGKVSPKEGEKYIDRTINAKGMIKKGDACYEAFIKRGWTWGGDWNTLKDYQHFEK
;
A
#
# COMPACT_ATOMS: atom_id res chain seq x y z
N MET A 1 -10.70 -48.73 -43.00
CA MET A 1 -10.16 -48.92 -44.37
C MET A 1 -9.21 -47.76 -44.67
N LYS A 2 -8.05 -48.08 -45.27
CA LYS A 2 -6.87 -47.24 -45.58
C LYS A 2 -5.72 -47.26 -44.56
N ILE A 3 -4.71 -48.00 -45.02
CA ILE A 3 -3.36 -48.31 -44.59
C ILE A 3 -2.45 -47.09 -44.78
N PHE A 4 -1.37 -46.93 -44.01
CA PHE A 4 -0.02 -46.69 -44.58
C PHE A 4 1.08 -46.95 -43.52
N ARG A 5 1.95 -47.91 -43.84
CA ARG A 5 3.22 -48.24 -43.18
C ARG A 5 4.29 -47.31 -43.75
N PHE A 6 5.35 -47.00 -43.01
CA PHE A 6 6.73 -47.11 -43.53
C PHE A 6 7.73 -47.03 -42.38
N SER A 7 8.51 -48.11 -42.24
CA SER A 7 9.68 -48.24 -41.37
C SER A 7 10.90 -47.66 -42.07
N PHE A 8 11.81 -47.04 -41.31
CA PHE A 8 13.16 -46.73 -41.77
C PHE A 8 14.16 -47.51 -40.89
N TYR A 9 14.91 -48.41 -41.53
CA TYR A 9 16.10 -49.06 -40.99
C TYR A 9 17.31 -48.21 -41.40
N ILE A 10 18.19 -47.87 -40.45
CA ILE A 10 19.60 -47.62 -40.75
C ILE A 10 20.44 -48.41 -39.74
N LEU A 11 21.17 -49.37 -40.29
CA LEU A 11 22.12 -50.25 -39.64
C LEU A 11 23.53 -49.66 -39.85
N ILE A 12 24.22 -49.26 -38.79
CA ILE A 12 25.67 -49.02 -38.81
C ILE A 12 26.29 -49.99 -37.81
N ILE A 13 27.00 -50.96 -38.35
CA ILE A 13 27.88 -51.88 -37.63
C ILE A 13 29.28 -51.27 -37.68
N GLY A 14 29.87 -51.04 -36.51
CA GLY A 14 31.27 -50.69 -36.34
C GLY A 14 31.80 -51.36 -35.08
N VAL A 15 32.49 -52.49 -35.24
CA VAL A 15 33.14 -53.27 -34.19
C VAL A 15 34.62 -52.89 -34.14
N ILE A 16 35.16 -52.50 -32.98
CA ILE A 16 36.58 -52.66 -32.63
C ILE A 16 36.73 -53.10 -31.17
N LEU A 17 37.69 -54.02 -31.00
CA LEU A 17 38.00 -54.96 -29.94
C LEU A 17 38.24 -54.43 -28.50
N VAL A 18 37.66 -55.23 -27.59
CA VAL A 18 38.09 -55.77 -26.28
C VAL A 18 39.57 -55.58 -25.87
N PHE A 19 39.76 -55.15 -24.61
CA PHE A 19 40.73 -55.77 -23.69
C PHE A 19 40.03 -56.07 -22.35
N ALA A 20 40.17 -57.32 -21.89
CA ALA A 20 39.50 -57.88 -20.72
C ALA A 20 40.49 -58.09 -19.58
N ILE A 21 40.17 -57.59 -18.37
CA ILE A 21 40.47 -58.11 -17.02
C ILE A 21 39.47 -57.35 -16.11
N GLY A 22 38.65 -57.87 -15.19
CA GLY A 22 38.38 -59.16 -14.58
C GLY A 22 37.50 -58.87 -13.34
N CYS A 23 36.87 -59.93 -12.80
CA CYS A 23 36.21 -60.04 -11.48
C CYS A 23 34.77 -59.52 -11.27
N ASP A 24 33.85 -60.49 -11.41
CA ASP A 24 32.90 -61.02 -10.43
C ASP A 24 32.15 -60.09 -9.44
N LYS A 25 30.83 -60.29 -9.42
CA LYS A 25 29.84 -59.64 -8.54
C LYS A 25 29.87 -60.24 -7.13
N LYS A 26 29.95 -59.40 -6.08
CA LYS A 26 29.20 -59.57 -4.81
C LYS A 26 28.89 -58.23 -4.13
N ASP A 27 27.61 -58.04 -3.84
CA ASP A 27 26.97 -57.27 -2.77
C ASP A 27 27.57 -55.91 -2.35
N VAL A 28 26.93 -54.82 -2.81
CA VAL A 28 26.98 -53.52 -2.11
C VAL A 28 25.55 -53.08 -1.81
N LYS A 29 25.21 -53.07 -0.52
CA LYS A 29 24.04 -52.36 0.02
C LYS A 29 24.17 -50.88 -0.35
N ALA A 30 23.31 -50.41 -1.25
CA ALA A 30 23.18 -48.98 -1.52
C ALA A 30 22.58 -48.30 -0.29
N VAL A 31 23.43 -47.58 0.45
CA VAL A 31 23.01 -46.61 1.45
C VAL A 31 22.24 -45.52 0.70
N SER A 32 20.94 -45.38 0.99
CA SER A 32 20.14 -44.30 0.44
C SER A 32 20.58 -42.98 1.10
N ASN A 33 21.49 -42.26 0.46
CA ASN A 33 21.75 -40.86 0.78
C ASN A 33 20.56 -40.02 0.32
N ASN A 34 19.53 -39.97 1.16
CA ASN A 34 18.47 -38.96 1.09
C ASN A 34 18.99 -37.61 1.59
N ASN A 35 19.95 -37.03 0.85
CA ASN A 35 20.19 -35.59 0.94
C ASN A 35 19.10 -34.88 0.14
N LYS A 36 17.91 -34.78 0.75
CA LYS A 36 17.02 -33.67 0.42
C LYS A 36 17.75 -32.41 0.84
N ILE A 37 18.44 -31.78 -0.12
CA ILE A 37 18.86 -30.40 0.02
C ILE A 37 17.56 -29.61 0.16
N ASN A 38 17.20 -29.32 1.40
CA ASN A 38 16.10 -28.45 1.73
C ASN A 38 16.58 -27.06 1.33
N ILE A 39 16.30 -26.66 0.09
CA ILE A 39 16.44 -25.28 -0.36
C ILE A 39 15.28 -24.55 0.31
N ASP A 40 15.40 -24.32 1.61
CA ASP A 40 14.64 -23.31 2.30
C ASP A 40 15.15 -22.00 1.72
N LYS A 41 14.46 -21.52 0.67
CA LYS A 41 14.63 -20.17 0.19
C LYS A 41 14.30 -19.29 1.39
N ASN A 42 15.33 -18.67 1.97
CA ASN A 42 15.19 -17.57 2.94
C ASN A 42 14.06 -16.66 2.45
N LYS A 43 12.85 -16.81 3.02
CA LYS A 43 11.84 -15.76 2.95
C LYS A 43 12.46 -14.65 3.78
N GLU A 44 12.96 -13.61 3.13
CA GLU A 44 13.27 -12.36 3.81
C GLU A 44 12.04 -11.99 4.64
N GLU A 45 12.19 -12.06 5.96
CA GLU A 45 11.12 -11.76 6.88
C GLU A 45 10.86 -10.26 6.81
N PHE A 46 9.68 -9.87 6.30
CA PHE A 46 9.30 -8.47 6.23
C PHE A 46 9.24 -7.90 7.65
N THR A 47 10.04 -6.88 7.92
CA THR A 47 10.06 -6.18 9.22
C THR A 47 9.21 -4.90 9.12
N PRO A 48 8.09 -4.79 9.86
CA PRO A 48 7.29 -3.57 9.87
C PRO A 48 8.07 -2.35 10.38
N VAL A 49 7.87 -1.23 9.71
CA VAL A 49 8.44 0.09 10.01
C VAL A 49 7.33 1.08 10.35
N PHE A 50 7.49 1.76 11.48
CA PHE A 50 6.68 2.90 11.92
C PHE A 50 7.62 3.95 12.47
N LYS A 51 8.11 4.82 11.59
CA LYS A 51 9.16 5.79 11.89
C LYS A 51 8.67 7.19 11.60
N LYS A 52 9.09 8.15 12.43
CA LYS A 52 8.98 9.58 12.18
C LYS A 52 10.36 10.23 12.17
N GLU A 53 10.52 11.24 11.34
CA GLU A 53 11.71 12.10 11.29
C GLU A 53 11.36 13.51 10.82
N ASP A 54 12.31 14.43 10.94
CA ASP A 54 12.21 15.71 10.25
C ASP A 54 12.18 15.47 8.73
N ILE A 55 11.50 16.34 7.99
CA ILE A 55 11.34 16.18 6.53
C ILE A 55 12.73 16.13 5.86
N PRO A 56 13.11 15.01 5.21
CA PRO A 56 14.38 14.92 4.52
C PRO A 56 14.50 15.98 3.42
N LYS A 57 15.70 16.51 3.18
CA LYS A 57 15.93 17.54 2.17
C LYS A 57 15.37 17.17 0.79
N SER A 58 15.55 15.93 0.36
CA SER A 58 15.04 15.42 -0.91
C SER A 58 13.51 15.40 -0.98
N VAL A 59 12.83 15.12 0.14
CA VAL A 59 11.37 15.18 0.24
C VAL A 59 10.92 16.63 0.21
N TYR A 60 11.55 17.52 0.97
CA TYR A 60 11.23 18.95 0.96
C TYR A 60 11.38 19.58 -0.44
N GLU A 61 12.46 19.25 -1.17
CA GLU A 61 12.67 19.70 -2.55
C GLU A 61 11.57 19.22 -3.50
N LYS A 62 11.01 18.02 -3.28
CA LYS A 62 9.85 17.54 -4.03
C LYS A 62 8.57 18.30 -3.69
N MET A 63 8.39 18.71 -2.43
CA MET A 63 7.18 19.40 -1.94
C MET A 63 7.08 20.85 -2.42
N LEU A 64 8.24 21.52 -2.59
CA LEU A 64 8.30 22.92 -3.02
C LEU A 64 7.70 23.12 -4.42
N GLY A 65 6.82 24.11 -4.53
CA GLY A 65 6.04 24.38 -5.74
C GLY A 65 4.85 23.44 -5.96
N LYS A 66 4.62 22.48 -5.05
CA LYS A 66 3.50 21.54 -5.06
C LYS A 66 2.70 21.66 -3.75
N SER A 67 2.82 20.67 -2.85
CA SER A 67 2.13 20.69 -1.55
C SER A 67 2.62 21.81 -0.63
N ILE A 68 3.78 22.40 -0.93
CA ILE A 68 4.26 23.68 -0.39
C ILE A 68 4.40 24.66 -1.57
N PRO A 69 3.35 25.40 -1.93
CA PRO A 69 3.39 26.27 -3.11
C PRO A 69 4.39 27.42 -2.95
N ASN A 70 4.60 27.89 -1.73
CA ASN A 70 5.64 28.84 -1.37
C ASN A 70 6.22 28.51 0.00
N LYS A 71 7.55 28.49 0.11
CA LYS A 71 8.30 28.22 1.35
C LYS A 71 7.90 29.14 2.52
N ASP A 72 7.45 30.35 2.23
CA ASP A 72 7.11 31.35 3.24
C ASP A 72 5.71 31.10 3.87
N LEU A 73 4.92 30.19 3.30
CA LEU A 73 3.57 29.86 3.77
C LEU A 73 3.55 28.71 4.79
N VAL A 74 4.59 27.88 4.80
CA VAL A 74 4.63 26.63 5.57
C VAL A 74 5.88 26.58 6.41
N ASP A 75 5.69 26.57 7.73
CA ASP A 75 6.76 26.25 8.67
C ASP A 75 6.97 24.73 8.71
N ILE A 76 7.90 24.23 7.89
CA ILE A 76 8.20 22.80 7.79
C ILE A 76 8.71 22.21 9.11
N SER A 77 9.21 23.03 10.04
CA SER A 77 9.67 22.54 11.34
C SER A 77 8.52 22.02 12.21
N LYS A 78 7.27 22.37 11.87
CA LYS A 78 6.02 21.88 12.49
C LYS A 78 5.48 20.61 11.85
N LEU A 79 6.10 20.12 10.77
CA LEU A 79 5.69 18.91 10.07
C LEU A 79 6.69 17.78 10.35
N SER A 80 6.20 16.55 10.22
CA SER A 80 6.99 15.33 10.32
C SER A 80 6.76 14.46 9.10
N TYR A 81 7.84 13.83 8.64
CA TYR A 81 7.78 12.78 7.63
C TYR A 81 7.70 11.43 8.32
N LEU A 82 6.70 10.64 7.92
CA LEU A 82 6.41 9.32 8.44
C LEU A 82 6.69 8.26 7.38
N THR A 83 7.38 7.20 7.79
CA THR A 83 7.51 5.96 7.03
C THR A 83 6.67 4.90 7.75
N ILE A 84 5.65 4.40 7.07
CA ILE A 84 4.56 3.62 7.68
C ILE A 84 4.36 2.32 6.93
N THR A 85 4.32 1.21 7.66
CA THR A 85 3.89 -0.07 7.10
C THR A 85 2.37 -0.14 7.09
N TYR A 86 1.78 -0.56 5.97
CA TYR A 86 0.35 -0.80 5.82
C TYR A 86 0.06 -2.16 5.17
N TYR A 87 -1.18 -2.64 5.33
CA TYR A 87 -1.62 -3.90 4.74
C TYR A 87 -2.33 -3.63 3.42
N GLY A 88 -1.72 -4.05 2.31
CA GLY A 88 -2.14 -3.76 0.95
C GLY A 88 -3.42 -4.46 0.52
N PHE A 89 -3.99 -4.00 -0.58
CA PHE A 89 -5.13 -4.68 -1.22
C PHE A 89 -4.76 -6.03 -1.83
N ASP A 90 -3.47 -6.31 -2.02
CA ASP A 90 -2.90 -7.60 -2.41
C ASP A 90 -2.62 -8.56 -1.23
N ASP A 91 -3.11 -8.21 -0.04
CA ASP A 91 -2.97 -8.99 1.20
C ASP A 91 -1.52 -9.16 1.68
N LYS A 92 -0.65 -8.18 1.36
CA LYS A 92 0.75 -8.15 1.79
C LYS A 92 1.10 -6.84 2.50
N PRO A 93 2.12 -6.84 3.37
CA PRO A 93 2.69 -5.61 3.90
C PRO A 93 3.35 -4.77 2.81
N HIS A 94 3.15 -3.46 2.86
CA HIS A 94 3.83 -2.45 2.04
C HIS A 94 4.33 -1.32 2.91
N ILE A 95 5.26 -0.52 2.39
CA ILE A 95 5.74 0.70 3.04
C ILE A 95 5.18 1.90 2.28
N GLY A 96 4.65 2.85 3.04
CA GLY A 96 4.12 4.12 2.55
C GLY A 96 4.76 5.30 3.26
N GLU A 97 4.44 6.49 2.75
CA GLU A 97 4.98 7.76 3.19
C GLU A 97 3.84 8.73 3.51
N MET A 98 3.97 9.50 4.60
CA MET A 98 2.98 10.50 4.97
C MET A 98 3.64 11.70 5.64
N ILE A 99 3.13 12.90 5.36
CA ILE A 99 3.54 14.14 6.05
C ILE A 99 2.38 14.60 6.93
N VAL A 100 2.62 14.78 8.22
CA VAL A 100 1.62 15.25 9.19
C VAL A 100 2.19 16.33 10.09
N ASN A 101 1.34 16.98 10.89
CA ASN A 101 1.80 17.89 11.93
C ASN A 101 2.55 17.13 13.05
N LYS A 102 3.62 17.72 13.58
CA LYS A 102 4.36 17.18 14.73
C LYS A 102 3.49 16.96 15.95
N SER A 103 2.42 17.74 16.13
CA SER A 103 1.51 17.57 17.27
C SER A 103 0.72 16.25 17.24
N VAL A 104 0.61 15.59 16.08
CA VAL A 104 -0.14 14.34 15.91
C VAL A 104 0.73 13.18 15.38
N ASP A 105 2.02 13.41 15.13
CA ASP A 105 2.92 12.44 14.45
C ASP A 105 2.92 11.03 15.08
N SER A 106 2.98 10.97 16.40
CA SER A 106 3.09 9.74 17.19
C SER A 106 1.75 9.04 17.24
N GLU A 107 0.68 9.81 17.38
CA GLU A 107 -0.68 9.31 17.39
C GLU A 107 -1.06 8.71 16.03
N VAL A 108 -0.64 9.34 14.94
CA VAL A 108 -0.83 8.83 13.58
C VAL A 108 -0.06 7.52 13.36
N LEU A 109 1.19 7.42 13.83
CA LEU A 109 1.92 6.15 13.80
C LEU A 109 1.19 5.05 14.58
N ASP A 110 0.65 5.36 15.76
CA ASP A 110 -0.13 4.41 16.56
C ASP A 110 -1.43 3.98 15.88
N ILE A 111 -2.10 4.89 15.18
CA ILE A 111 -3.29 4.58 14.36
C ILE A 111 -2.91 3.57 13.27
N PHE A 112 -1.90 3.87 12.46
CA PHE A 112 -1.55 3.00 11.35
C PHE A 112 -0.93 1.67 11.79
N LYS A 113 -0.23 1.65 12.93
CA LYS A 113 0.23 0.40 13.55
C LYS A 113 -0.95 -0.50 13.94
N GLU A 114 -1.97 0.06 14.60
CA GLU A 114 -3.18 -0.69 14.93
C GLU A 114 -3.91 -1.18 13.67
N LEU A 115 -4.00 -0.36 12.63
CA LEU A 115 -4.61 -0.77 11.35
C LEU A 115 -3.83 -1.91 10.70
N PHE A 116 -2.50 -1.84 10.72
CA PHE A 116 -1.65 -2.91 10.20
C PHE A 116 -1.82 -4.21 10.98
N GLU A 117 -1.83 -4.16 12.32
CA GLU A 117 -2.04 -5.33 13.20
C GLU A 117 -3.41 -5.97 12.94
N LYS A 118 -4.45 -5.17 12.69
CA LYS A 118 -5.79 -5.62 12.31
C LYS A 118 -5.92 -6.03 10.84
N LYS A 119 -4.85 -5.91 10.04
CA LYS A 119 -4.83 -6.14 8.59
C LYS A 119 -5.90 -5.31 7.86
N TYR A 120 -6.17 -4.10 8.34
CA TYR A 120 -7.10 -3.20 7.68
C TYR A 120 -6.55 -2.81 6.31
N PRO A 121 -7.29 -3.01 5.22
CA PRO A 121 -6.77 -2.78 3.88
C PRO A 121 -6.60 -1.30 3.55
N ILE A 122 -5.40 -0.93 3.11
CA ILE A 122 -5.07 0.36 2.51
C ILE A 122 -4.47 0.08 1.13
N GLU A 123 -4.96 0.74 0.07
CA GLU A 123 -4.47 0.44 -1.28
C GLU A 123 -3.09 1.07 -1.52
N LYS A 124 -2.96 2.36 -1.21
CA LYS A 124 -1.74 3.15 -1.42
C LYS A 124 -1.61 4.18 -0.31
N MET A 125 -0.38 4.54 0.01
CA MET A 125 -0.04 5.64 0.90
C MET A 125 1.20 6.36 0.34
N ARG A 126 0.94 7.32 -0.55
CA ARG A 126 1.96 8.14 -1.22
C ARG A 126 1.80 9.59 -0.83
N LEU A 127 2.89 10.33 -0.84
CA LEU A 127 2.84 11.78 -0.71
C LEU A 127 2.02 12.37 -1.86
N ILE A 128 1.26 13.43 -1.57
CA ILE A 128 0.42 14.10 -2.57
C ILE A 128 1.25 14.71 -3.71
N ASP A 129 2.55 14.94 -3.49
CA ASP A 129 3.50 15.48 -4.46
C ASP A 129 3.77 14.56 -5.65
N GLU A 130 3.54 13.24 -5.48
CA GLU A 130 3.56 12.27 -6.57
C GLU A 130 2.39 12.50 -7.55
N TYR A 131 1.37 13.25 -7.12
CA TYR A 131 0.23 13.70 -7.91
C TYR A 131 0.28 15.21 -8.21
N ASN A 132 1.45 15.85 -8.07
CA ASN A 132 1.62 17.31 -8.21
C ASN A 132 0.71 18.13 -7.28
N ALA A 133 0.40 17.61 -6.09
CA ALA A 133 -0.54 18.21 -5.14
C ALA A 133 -1.99 18.36 -5.65
N ASP A 134 -2.35 17.62 -6.71
CA ASP A 134 -3.72 17.56 -7.24
C ASP A 134 -4.53 16.49 -6.50
N ASP A 135 -5.47 16.94 -5.67
CA ASP A 135 -6.36 16.06 -4.92
C ASP A 135 -7.20 15.18 -5.86
N ASN A 136 -7.63 15.65 -7.03
CA ASN A 136 -8.47 14.85 -7.92
C ASN A 136 -7.70 13.62 -8.45
N LEU A 137 -6.43 13.81 -8.80
CA LEU A 137 -5.57 12.71 -9.26
C LEU A 137 -5.32 11.69 -8.14
N ALA A 138 -4.97 12.17 -6.94
CA ALA A 138 -4.74 11.31 -5.79
C ALA A 138 -6.01 10.56 -5.35
N MET A 139 -7.14 11.27 -5.34
CA MET A 139 -8.44 10.74 -4.96
C MET A 139 -8.88 9.63 -5.92
N LYS A 140 -8.76 9.87 -7.23
CA LYS A 140 -9.08 8.88 -8.27
C LYS A 140 -8.18 7.64 -8.19
N ASP A 141 -6.93 7.80 -7.76
CA ASP A 141 -5.98 6.69 -7.59
C ASP A 141 -6.08 5.99 -6.23
N ASN A 142 -7.14 6.28 -5.46
CA ASN A 142 -7.43 5.67 -4.15
C ASN A 142 -6.31 5.85 -3.11
N ASN A 143 -5.59 6.98 -3.19
CA ASN A 143 -4.47 7.24 -2.30
C ASN A 143 -4.94 7.51 -0.86
N THR A 144 -4.10 7.19 0.11
CA THR A 144 -4.19 7.63 1.50
C THR A 144 -3.13 8.69 1.75
N SER A 145 -3.51 9.89 2.19
CA SER A 145 -2.59 11.02 2.36
C SER A 145 -3.07 12.02 3.41
N ALA A 146 -2.19 12.93 3.80
CA ALA A 146 -2.45 13.91 4.86
C ALA A 146 -2.12 15.34 4.42
N PHE A 147 -0.89 15.82 4.60
CA PHE A 147 -0.56 17.20 4.28
C PHE A 147 -0.70 17.56 2.79
N ASN A 148 -1.43 18.64 2.52
CA ASN A 148 -1.49 19.34 1.24
C ASN A 148 -1.86 20.81 1.51
N TYR A 149 -0.99 21.78 1.22
CA TYR A 149 -1.31 23.19 1.46
C TYR A 149 -2.36 23.70 0.47
N ARG A 150 -3.58 23.90 0.97
CA ARG A 150 -4.71 24.45 0.22
C ARG A 150 -5.75 25.09 1.13
N VAL A 151 -6.62 25.88 0.52
CA VAL A 151 -7.87 26.32 1.16
C VAL A 151 -8.98 25.29 0.94
N ILE A 152 -10.02 25.34 1.77
CA ILE A 152 -11.25 24.57 1.54
C ILE A 152 -11.89 25.10 0.25
N GLU A 153 -12.31 24.18 -0.63
CA GLU A 153 -12.91 24.52 -1.93
C GLU A 153 -14.05 25.53 -1.79
N GLY A 154 -13.96 26.64 -2.54
CA GLY A 154 -14.95 27.71 -2.53
C GLY A 154 -14.84 28.66 -1.32
N SER A 155 -13.72 28.65 -0.59
CA SER A 155 -13.48 29.54 0.55
C SER A 155 -12.05 30.10 0.57
N ASN A 156 -11.78 31.00 1.51
CA ASN A 156 -10.43 31.49 1.81
C ASN A 156 -9.85 30.88 3.11
N VAL A 157 -10.49 29.84 3.65
CA VAL A 157 -10.10 29.21 4.91
C VAL A 157 -9.13 28.07 4.62
N LEU A 158 -8.00 28.03 5.32
CA LEU A 158 -7.06 26.92 5.20
C LEU A 158 -7.71 25.60 5.64
N SER A 159 -7.55 24.59 4.79
CA SER A 159 -7.94 23.21 5.11
C SER A 159 -7.11 22.67 6.28
N ASN A 160 -7.64 21.71 7.03
CA ASN A 160 -6.84 21.00 8.03
C ASN A 160 -5.73 20.13 7.39
N HIS A 161 -5.87 19.75 6.11
CA HIS A 161 -4.76 19.19 5.33
C HIS A 161 -3.59 20.17 5.21
N ALA A 162 -3.86 21.47 5.07
CA ALA A 162 -2.80 22.48 4.99
C ALA A 162 -2.01 22.64 6.30
N LYS A 163 -2.54 22.10 7.41
CA LYS A 163 -1.91 22.10 8.72
C LYS A 163 -1.28 20.75 9.07
N GLY A 164 -1.47 19.72 8.23
CA GLY A 164 -1.09 18.34 8.53
C GLY A 164 -1.92 17.71 9.65
N LEU A 165 -3.15 18.19 9.86
CA LEU A 165 -4.08 17.75 10.92
C LEU A 165 -5.29 16.98 10.38
N ALA A 166 -5.27 16.65 9.10
CA ALA A 166 -6.28 15.82 8.45
C ALA A 166 -5.62 14.66 7.69
N ILE A 167 -6.32 13.53 7.61
CA ILE A 167 -5.91 12.33 6.90
C ILE A 167 -7.11 11.83 6.09
N ASP A 168 -6.88 11.59 4.80
CA ASP A 168 -7.82 10.90 3.93
C ASP A 168 -7.39 9.44 3.75
N ILE A 169 -8.32 8.49 3.89
CA ILE A 169 -8.07 7.04 3.77
C ILE A 169 -8.81 6.45 2.57
N ASN A 170 -8.07 5.81 1.65
CA ASN A 170 -8.61 5.13 0.47
C ASN A 170 -9.69 5.99 -0.23
N THR A 171 -9.25 7.16 -0.68
CA THR A 171 -10.07 8.26 -1.21
C THR A 171 -11.09 7.90 -2.30
N LEU A 172 -10.83 6.91 -3.16
CA LEU A 172 -11.75 6.49 -4.22
C LEU A 172 -12.96 5.72 -3.67
N ILE A 173 -12.71 4.83 -2.70
CA ILE A 173 -13.74 3.95 -2.12
C ILE A 173 -14.45 4.58 -0.91
N ASN A 174 -13.93 5.71 -0.42
CA ASN A 174 -14.53 6.52 0.64
C ASN A 174 -14.78 7.95 0.12
N PRO A 175 -15.60 8.13 -0.94
CA PRO A 175 -15.71 9.42 -1.61
C PRO A 175 -16.32 10.51 -0.72
N MET A 176 -16.02 11.76 -1.06
CA MET A 176 -16.74 12.92 -0.57
C MET A 176 -18.05 13.10 -1.35
N VAL A 177 -19.14 13.43 -0.65
CA VAL A 177 -20.46 13.73 -1.20
C VAL A 177 -20.94 15.09 -0.68
N LYS A 178 -21.01 16.07 -1.59
CA LYS A 178 -21.43 17.45 -1.30
C LYS A 178 -22.54 17.86 -2.25
N ASN A 179 -23.73 18.20 -1.73
CA ASN A 179 -24.89 18.60 -2.54
C ASN A 179 -25.21 17.62 -3.69
N GLY A 180 -25.12 16.32 -3.43
CA GLY A 180 -25.34 15.26 -4.43
C GLY A 180 -24.21 15.05 -5.44
N LYS A 181 -23.13 15.85 -5.39
CA LYS A 181 -21.93 15.64 -6.20
C LYS A 181 -20.94 14.75 -5.46
N VAL A 182 -20.29 13.86 -6.21
CA VAL A 182 -19.36 12.86 -5.69
C VAL A 182 -17.95 13.19 -6.17
N SER A 183 -16.99 13.19 -5.24
CA SER A 183 -15.58 13.36 -5.53
C SER A 183 -14.79 12.21 -4.88
N PRO A 184 -13.99 11.44 -5.65
CA PRO A 184 -13.90 11.49 -7.11
C PRO A 184 -15.18 10.91 -7.74
N LYS A 185 -15.51 11.31 -8.97
CA LYS A 185 -16.74 10.85 -9.64
C LYS A 185 -16.77 9.33 -9.81
N GLU A 186 -15.60 8.73 -10.04
CA GLU A 186 -15.41 7.28 -10.15
C GLU A 186 -15.77 6.52 -8.87
N GLY A 187 -15.88 7.23 -7.73
CA GLY A 187 -16.29 6.70 -6.45
C GLY A 187 -17.81 6.54 -6.26
N GLU A 188 -18.64 6.94 -7.23
CA GLU A 188 -20.11 7.03 -7.10
C GLU A 188 -20.79 5.75 -6.57
N LYS A 189 -20.30 4.57 -6.98
CA LYS A 189 -20.83 3.28 -6.50
C LYS A 189 -20.59 3.03 -4.99
N TYR A 190 -19.63 3.72 -4.37
CA TYR A 190 -19.25 3.56 -2.97
C TYR A 190 -20.01 4.49 -2.00
N ILE A 191 -20.91 5.33 -2.52
CA ILE A 191 -21.88 6.08 -1.69
C ILE A 191 -22.82 5.12 -0.98
N ASP A 192 -23.22 4.04 -1.65
CA ASP A 192 -23.97 2.97 -1.02
C ASP A 192 -23.07 2.27 0.01
N ARG A 193 -23.23 2.62 1.29
CA ARG A 193 -22.41 2.03 2.36
C ARG A 193 -22.82 0.60 2.71
N THR A 194 -23.87 0.05 2.07
CA THR A 194 -24.26 -1.36 2.24
C THR A 194 -23.33 -2.30 1.47
N ILE A 195 -22.66 -1.82 0.43
CA ILE A 195 -21.65 -2.65 -0.25
C ILE A 195 -20.46 -2.92 0.68
N ASN A 196 -19.88 -4.10 0.58
CA ASN A 196 -18.74 -4.51 1.40
C ASN A 196 -17.45 -4.45 0.60
N ALA A 197 -17.00 -3.24 0.27
CA ALA A 197 -15.74 -3.04 -0.43
C ALA A 197 -14.55 -3.10 0.54
N LYS A 198 -13.45 -3.70 0.08
CA LYS A 198 -12.19 -3.80 0.83
C LYS A 198 -11.67 -2.39 1.16
N GLY A 199 -11.39 -2.11 2.43
CA GLY A 199 -10.88 -0.80 2.89
C GLY A 199 -11.92 0.32 3.02
N MET A 200 -13.21 -0.01 2.86
CA MET A 200 -14.32 0.94 3.03
C MET A 200 -14.55 1.21 4.51
N ILE A 201 -14.52 2.48 4.91
CA ILE A 201 -14.71 2.90 6.30
C ILE A 201 -16.19 2.80 6.68
N LYS A 202 -16.49 2.02 7.70
CA LYS A 202 -17.82 1.92 8.30
C LYS A 202 -17.74 2.32 9.77
N LYS A 203 -18.81 2.96 10.25
CA LYS A 203 -18.93 3.28 11.68
C LYS A 203 -18.78 2.01 12.51
N GLY A 204 -17.88 2.05 13.50
CA GLY A 204 -17.55 0.90 14.35
C GLY A 204 -16.53 -0.08 13.76
N ASP A 205 -16.01 0.15 12.55
CA ASP A 205 -14.96 -0.71 12.00
C ASP A 205 -13.57 -0.39 12.56
N ALA A 206 -12.57 -1.18 12.16
CA ALA A 206 -11.20 -1.01 12.64
C ALA A 206 -10.59 0.36 12.35
N CYS A 207 -10.88 0.96 11.19
CA CYS A 207 -10.38 2.28 10.82
C CYS A 207 -11.06 3.37 11.62
N TYR A 208 -12.39 3.38 11.62
CA TYR A 208 -13.19 4.29 12.43
C TYR A 208 -12.73 4.28 13.90
N GLU A 209 -12.69 3.11 14.53
CA GLU A 209 -12.33 3.00 15.95
C GLU A 209 -10.89 3.43 16.25
N ALA A 210 -9.95 3.18 15.34
CA ALA A 210 -8.56 3.61 15.52
C ALA A 210 -8.44 5.15 15.62
N PHE A 211 -9.21 5.87 14.81
CA PHE A 211 -9.23 7.33 14.83
C PHE A 211 -10.08 7.88 16.00
N ILE A 212 -11.32 7.41 16.14
CA ILE A 212 -12.30 8.01 17.06
C ILE A 212 -11.88 7.87 18.53
N LYS A 213 -11.32 6.72 18.94
CA LYS A 213 -10.87 6.54 20.34
C LYS A 213 -9.69 7.44 20.73
N ARG A 214 -9.04 8.06 19.73
CA ARG A 214 -7.96 9.06 19.89
C ARG A 214 -8.47 10.49 19.72
N GLY A 215 -9.78 10.68 19.68
CA GLY A 215 -10.43 11.99 19.61
C GLY A 215 -10.26 12.68 18.25
N TRP A 216 -10.14 11.92 17.17
CA TRP A 216 -10.34 12.46 15.82
C TRP A 216 -11.84 12.54 15.53
N THR A 217 -12.22 13.47 14.66
CA THR A 217 -13.55 13.51 14.07
C THR A 217 -13.53 12.83 12.70
N TRP A 218 -14.66 12.27 12.27
CA TRP A 218 -14.79 11.63 10.97
C TRP A 218 -15.79 12.40 10.10
N GLY A 219 -15.38 12.72 8.88
CA GLY A 219 -16.20 13.47 7.91
C GLY A 219 -17.47 12.72 7.46
N GLY A 220 -17.50 11.39 7.62
CA GLY A 220 -18.71 10.59 7.41
C GLY A 220 -19.84 10.88 8.40
N ASP A 221 -19.54 11.45 9.57
CA ASP A 221 -20.53 11.83 10.59
C ASP A 221 -21.09 13.26 10.41
N TRP A 222 -20.53 14.08 9.51
CA TRP A 222 -20.99 15.46 9.27
C TRP A 222 -22.36 15.53 8.57
N ASN A 223 -23.13 16.61 8.78
CA ASN A 223 -24.53 16.69 8.33
C ASN A 223 -24.72 17.23 6.90
N THR A 224 -23.99 18.28 6.53
CA THR A 224 -24.17 19.00 5.25
C THR A 224 -23.23 18.52 4.15
N LEU A 225 -22.18 17.83 4.53
CA LEU A 225 -21.13 17.24 3.70
C LEU A 225 -20.89 15.85 4.26
N LYS A 226 -20.84 14.82 3.42
CA LYS A 226 -20.36 13.50 3.83
C LYS A 226 -18.98 13.30 3.22
N ASP A 227 -17.94 13.37 4.04
CA ASP A 227 -16.57 13.17 3.58
C ASP A 227 -16.04 11.85 4.16
N TYR A 228 -16.35 10.73 3.51
CA TYR A 228 -16.13 9.39 4.09
C TYR A 228 -14.64 9.04 4.26
N GLN A 229 -13.77 9.65 3.46
CA GLN A 229 -12.31 9.48 3.49
C GLN A 229 -11.67 10.22 4.67
N HIS A 230 -12.30 11.31 5.14
CA HIS A 230 -11.64 12.36 5.91
C HIS A 230 -11.73 12.15 7.42
N PHE A 231 -10.59 12.21 8.10
CA PHE A 231 -10.49 12.37 9.55
C PHE A 231 -9.70 13.64 9.89
N GLU A 232 -10.12 14.38 10.91
CA GLU A 232 -9.39 15.58 11.35
C GLU A 232 -9.39 15.84 12.87
N LYS A 233 -8.43 16.68 13.27
CA LYS A 233 -8.32 17.35 14.58
C LYS A 233 -8.34 18.88 14.45
#